data_AF-A0A5J4WP46-F1
#
_entry.id   AF-A0A5J4WP46-F1
#
_cell.length_a   1.000
_cell.length_b   1.000
_cell.length_c   1.000
_cell.angle_alpha   90.00
_cell.angle_beta   90.00
_cell.angle_gamma   90.00
#
_symmetry.space_group_name_H-M   'P 1'
#
loop_
_entity.id
_entity.type
_entity.pdbx_description
1 polymer ?
#
loop_
_entity_poly.entity_id
_entity_poly.type
_entity_poly.pdbx_seq_one_letter_code
_entity_poly.pdbx_strand_id
1 'polypeptide(L)'
;MARPLWYRITAWIGVLFVGPYYAVAIYAFIKKLNFIRDLNLVWASVMIVNLSCILSEQIFGVNKSDNLKIILCAYGSFLIFPILMLIRVLGFGKKRMWNHHKIQNKIKDFDKEKENEKVKGKEKGKEITENFVTSVKSPEKDKNKLQSPKNSTKIITPHKSTTKKYFLRSSTYTGQKVFEEVFFPTVANEHPDWEDKKIKQELIRRWDNLVDGAKKVCNE
;
A
#
# COMPACT_ATOMS: atom_id res chain seq x y z
N MET A 1 -11.99 18.06 44.17
CA MET A 1 -12.92 17.10 43.57
C MET A 1 -12.13 16.11 42.73
N ALA A 2 -12.15 14.81 43.09
CA ALA A 2 -11.40 13.79 42.39
C ALA A 2 -12.11 13.42 41.08
N ARG A 3 -11.57 13.85 39.94
CA ARG A 3 -12.02 13.38 38.62
C ARG A 3 -11.78 11.86 38.53
N PRO A 4 -12.70 11.08 37.95
CA PRO A 4 -12.52 9.64 37.83
C PRO A 4 -11.27 9.30 37.01
N LEU A 5 -10.66 8.16 37.28
CA LEU A 5 -9.36 7.79 36.70
C LEU A 5 -9.37 7.80 35.17
N TRP A 6 -10.44 7.29 34.56
CA TRP A 6 -10.60 7.27 33.10
C TRP A 6 -10.54 8.68 32.49
N TYR A 7 -11.12 9.68 33.16
CA TYR A 7 -11.12 11.07 32.70
C TYR A 7 -9.70 11.64 32.68
N ARG A 8 -8.90 11.30 33.70
CA ARG A 8 -7.50 11.74 33.77
C ARG A 8 -6.68 11.10 32.65
N ILE A 9 -6.89 9.81 32.40
CA ILE A 9 -6.19 9.08 31.34
C ILE A 9 -6.55 9.64 29.95
N THR A 10 -7.83 9.86 29.67
CA THR A 10 -8.27 10.44 28.39
C THR A 10 -7.76 11.87 28.19
N ALA A 11 -7.68 12.67 29.27
CA ALA A 11 -7.06 13.98 29.21
C ALA A 11 -5.56 13.91 28.87
N TRP A 12 -4.81 12.99 29.49
CA TRP A 12 -3.39 12.77 29.19
C TRP A 12 -3.16 12.30 27.76
N ILE A 13 -3.97 11.35 27.28
CA ILE A 13 -3.95 10.91 25.87
C ILE A 13 -4.25 12.09 24.95
N GLY A 14 -5.26 12.91 25.30
CA GLY A 14 -5.55 14.15 24.62
C GLY A 14 -4.31 15.03 24.48
N VAL A 15 -3.64 15.35 25.58
CA VAL A 15 -2.43 16.21 25.55
C VAL A 15 -1.31 15.59 24.72
N LEU A 16 -1.02 14.30 24.90
CA LEU A 16 0.09 13.61 24.22
C LEU A 16 -0.12 13.44 22.72
N PHE A 17 -1.35 13.26 22.25
CA PHE A 17 -1.61 13.10 20.82
C PHE A 17 -1.95 14.43 20.14
N VAL A 18 -2.69 15.30 20.81
CA VAL A 18 -3.18 16.56 20.25
C VAL A 18 -2.07 17.61 20.21
N GLY A 19 -1.20 17.65 21.21
CA GLY A 19 -0.06 18.58 21.25
C GLY A 19 0.86 18.42 20.04
N PRO A 20 1.42 17.23 19.80
CA PRO A 20 2.25 16.97 18.61
C PRO A 20 1.48 17.17 17.31
N TYR A 21 0.19 16.81 17.27
CA TYR A 21 -0.65 17.06 16.11
C TYR A 21 -0.71 18.56 15.76
N TYR A 22 -0.86 19.46 16.73
CA TYR A 22 -0.87 20.91 16.44
C TYR A 22 0.45 21.39 15.87
N ALA A 23 1.59 20.90 16.37
CA ALA A 23 2.90 21.23 15.82
C ALA A 23 3.03 20.78 14.36
N VAL A 24 2.61 19.53 14.06
CA VAL A 24 2.58 18.99 12.70
C VAL A 24 1.61 19.77 11.81
N ALA A 25 0.45 20.16 12.33
CA ALA A 25 -0.56 20.91 11.60
C ALA A 25 -0.06 22.30 11.22
N ILE A 26 0.54 23.04 12.15
CA ILE A 26 1.12 24.37 11.89
C ILE A 26 2.19 24.25 10.81
N TYR A 27 3.12 23.30 10.96
CA TYR A 27 4.16 23.07 9.95
C TYR A 27 3.58 22.72 8.57
N ALA A 28 2.55 21.88 8.52
CA ALA A 28 1.89 21.49 7.28
C ALA A 28 1.10 22.63 6.64
N PHE A 29 0.49 23.52 7.43
CA PHE A 29 -0.18 24.73 6.94
C PHE A 29 0.83 25.73 6.34
N ILE A 30 1.98 25.94 6.99
CA ILE A 30 3.06 26.79 6.48
C ILE A 30 3.56 26.24 5.13
N LYS A 31 3.79 24.93 5.02
CA LYS A 31 4.26 24.28 3.80
C LYS A 31 3.16 23.94 2.79
N LYS A 32 1.89 24.30 3.06
CA LYS A 32 0.72 24.01 2.22
C LYS A 32 0.64 22.55 1.76
N LEU A 33 0.92 21.60 2.65
CA LEU A 33 0.92 20.17 2.35
C LEU A 33 -0.51 19.63 2.35
N ASN A 34 -0.91 18.91 1.30
CA ASN A 34 -2.28 18.37 1.17
C ASN A 34 -2.57 17.19 2.12
N PHE A 35 -1.55 16.51 2.63
CA PHE A 35 -1.71 15.37 3.56
C PHE A 35 -2.39 15.79 4.87
N ILE A 36 -2.30 17.08 5.24
CA ILE A 36 -2.93 17.61 6.45
C ILE A 36 -4.43 17.41 6.46
N ARG A 37 -5.06 17.30 5.29
CA ARG A 37 -6.49 17.10 5.17
C ARG A 37 -6.93 15.79 5.82
N ASP A 38 -6.22 14.70 5.53
CA ASP A 38 -6.56 13.37 6.05
C ASP A 38 -6.26 13.31 7.56
N LEU A 39 -5.16 13.95 7.99
CA LEU A 39 -4.80 14.04 9.41
C LEU A 39 -5.82 14.88 10.22
N ASN A 40 -6.30 16.00 9.64
CA ASN A 40 -7.34 16.83 10.25
C ASN A 40 -8.67 16.08 10.39
N LEU A 41 -8.97 15.16 9.47
CA LEU A 41 -10.20 14.38 9.51
C LEU A 41 -10.17 13.35 10.63
N VAL A 42 -9.04 12.66 10.81
CA VAL A 42 -8.80 11.77 11.95
C VAL A 42 -8.80 12.54 13.27
N TRP A 43 -8.16 13.70 13.32
CA TRP A 43 -8.14 14.52 14.52
C TRP A 43 -9.55 15.00 14.91
N ALA A 44 -10.34 15.47 13.95
CA ALA A 44 -11.70 15.95 14.20
C ALA A 44 -12.62 14.82 14.71
N SER A 45 -12.49 13.59 14.19
CA SER A 45 -13.28 12.46 14.68
C SER A 45 -12.92 12.07 16.12
N VAL A 46 -11.63 12.01 16.44
CA VAL A 46 -11.14 11.73 17.79
C VAL A 46 -11.61 12.80 18.80
N MET A 47 -11.58 14.08 18.40
CA MET A 47 -12.08 15.16 19.24
C MET A 47 -13.57 15.02 19.55
N ILE A 48 -14.40 14.74 18.55
CA ILE A 48 -15.84 14.57 18.74
C ILE A 48 -16.12 13.41 19.70
N VAL A 49 -15.45 12.26 19.52
CA VAL A 49 -15.61 11.09 20.41
C VAL A 49 -15.20 11.42 21.85
N ASN A 50 -14.03 12.03 22.05
CA ASN A 50 -13.54 12.40 23.38
C ASN A 50 -14.47 13.40 24.08
N LEU A 51 -14.93 14.44 23.37
CA LEU A 51 -15.88 15.41 23.91
C LEU A 51 -17.22 14.78 24.23
N SER A 52 -17.70 13.85 23.39
CA SER A 52 -18.98 13.17 23.63
C SER A 52 -18.92 12.34 24.91
N CYS A 53 -17.80 11.64 25.15
CA CYS A 53 -17.56 10.87 26.38
C CYS A 53 -17.48 11.77 27.63
N ILE A 54 -16.81 12.93 27.53
CA ILE A 54 -16.72 13.90 28.62
C ILE A 54 -18.09 14.51 28.93
N LEU A 55 -18.85 14.90 27.91
CA LEU A 55 -20.18 15.49 28.08
C LEU A 55 -21.18 14.46 28.61
N SER A 56 -21.12 13.19 28.19
CA SER A 56 -22.00 12.16 28.72
C SER A 56 -21.79 11.94 30.21
N GLU A 57 -20.54 11.93 30.68
CA GLU A 57 -20.24 11.89 32.12
C GLU A 57 -20.80 13.11 32.85
N GLN A 58 -20.75 14.28 32.22
CA GLN A 58 -21.18 15.51 32.87
C GLN A 58 -22.71 15.65 32.96
N ILE A 59 -23.45 14.99 32.06
CA ILE A 59 -24.91 14.97 32.01
C ILE A 59 -25.50 13.82 32.85
N PHE A 60 -24.94 12.61 32.68
CA PHE A 60 -25.48 11.36 33.23
C PHE A 60 -24.61 10.72 34.31
N GLY A 61 -23.35 11.15 34.44
CA GLY A 61 -22.41 10.54 35.36
C GLY A 61 -22.67 10.91 36.82
N VAL A 62 -22.01 10.18 37.71
CA VAL A 62 -22.11 10.33 39.17
C VAL A 62 -21.64 11.72 39.61
N ASN A 63 -20.72 12.32 38.85
CA ASN A 63 -20.20 13.67 39.08
C ASN A 63 -20.92 14.71 38.21
N LYS A 64 -22.25 14.70 38.23
CA LYS A 64 -23.07 15.69 37.52
C LYS A 64 -22.71 17.10 37.98
N SER A 65 -22.55 18.02 37.05
CA SER A 65 -22.31 19.43 37.41
C SER A 65 -23.62 20.19 37.48
N ASP A 66 -23.80 20.96 38.55
CA ASP A 66 -24.95 21.85 38.73
C ASP A 66 -25.00 22.94 37.66
N ASN A 67 -23.86 23.31 37.08
CA ASN A 67 -23.73 24.39 36.09
C ASN A 67 -23.42 23.86 34.69
N LEU A 68 -24.34 23.05 34.16
CA LEU A 68 -24.21 22.42 32.84
C LEU A 68 -24.02 23.44 31.71
N LYS A 69 -24.66 24.62 31.78
CA LYS A 69 -24.54 25.69 30.77
C LYS A 69 -23.11 26.23 30.63
N ILE A 70 -22.41 26.43 31.75
CA ILE A 70 -21.03 26.94 31.76
C ILE A 70 -20.09 25.92 31.13
N ILE A 71 -20.29 24.64 31.45
CA ILE A 71 -19.54 23.53 30.85
C ILE A 71 -19.82 23.45 29.35
N LEU A 72 -21.10 23.53 28.94
CA LEU A 72 -21.45 23.49 27.54
C LEU A 72 -20.84 24.66 26.76
N CYS A 73 -20.73 25.85 27.37
CA CYS A 73 -20.01 26.98 26.76
C CYS A 73 -18.50 26.74 26.69
N ALA A 74 -17.89 26.25 27.77
CA ALA A 74 -16.45 26.00 27.84
C ALA A 74 -16.00 24.93 26.84
N TYR A 75 -16.76 23.82 26.75
CA TYR A 75 -16.48 22.72 25.83
C TYR A 75 -17.11 22.92 24.44
N GLY A 76 -18.10 23.80 24.32
CA GLY A 76 -18.81 24.08 23.07
C GLY A 76 -17.87 24.63 22.00
N SER A 77 -16.92 25.50 22.37
CA SER A 77 -15.88 25.97 21.47
C SER A 77 -15.08 24.82 20.84
N PHE A 78 -14.73 23.83 21.66
CA PHE A 78 -13.99 22.64 21.22
C PHE A 78 -14.83 21.66 20.41
N LEU A 79 -16.16 21.79 20.41
CA LEU A 79 -17.08 20.98 19.61
C LEU A 79 -17.36 21.66 18.26
N ILE A 80 -17.54 22.99 18.28
CA ILE A 80 -17.78 23.80 17.08
C ILE A 80 -16.58 23.74 16.13
N PHE A 81 -15.35 23.83 16.65
CA PHE A 81 -14.14 23.84 15.83
C PHE A 81 -13.91 22.58 14.97
N PRO A 82 -13.96 21.33 15.51
CA PRO A 82 -13.83 20.12 14.71
C PRO A 82 -15.01 19.93 13.74
N ILE A 83 -16.23 20.34 14.10
CA ILE A 83 -17.38 20.31 13.17
C ILE A 83 -17.15 21.26 11.99
N LEU A 84 -16.74 22.50 12.24
CA LEU A 84 -16.41 23.46 11.18
C LEU A 84 -15.27 22.95 10.30
N MET A 85 -14.26 22.30 10.89
CA MET A 85 -13.18 21.67 10.14
C MET A 85 -13.67 20.49 9.29
N LEU A 86 -14.56 19.64 9.80
CA LEU A 86 -15.19 18.56 9.03
C LEU A 86 -16.01 19.11 7.87
N ILE A 87 -16.85 20.12 8.09
CA ILE A 87 -17.63 20.78 7.03
C ILE A 87 -16.69 21.39 6.00
N ARG A 88 -15.60 22.02 6.44
CA ARG A 88 -14.60 22.61 5.54
C ARG A 88 -13.93 21.53 4.69
N VAL A 89 -13.48 20.45 5.31
CA VAL A 89 -12.76 19.37 4.62
C VAL A 89 -13.68 18.56 3.70
N LEU A 90 -14.90 18.26 4.13
CA LEU A 90 -15.89 17.48 3.38
C LEU A 90 -16.58 18.32 2.31
N GLY A 91 -16.99 19.54 2.64
CA GLY A 91 -17.70 20.46 1.75
C GLY A 91 -16.83 21.06 0.64
N PHE A 92 -15.56 21.39 0.94
CA PHE A 92 -14.62 21.88 -0.07
C PHE A 92 -13.73 20.77 -0.67
N GLY A 93 -13.78 19.55 -0.10
CA GLY A 93 -12.92 18.43 -0.46
C GLY A 93 -13.19 17.77 -1.81
N LYS A 94 -14.32 18.07 -2.47
CA LYS A 94 -14.68 17.48 -3.76
C LYS A 94 -13.86 18.01 -4.95
N LYS A 95 -13.17 19.15 -4.86
CA LYS A 95 -12.65 19.83 -6.06
C LYS A 95 -11.14 20.01 -6.22
N ARG A 96 -10.26 19.73 -5.26
CA ARG A 96 -8.83 20.02 -5.49
C ARG A 96 -7.84 19.10 -4.81
N MET A 97 -7.02 18.50 -5.68
CA MET A 97 -5.64 18.06 -5.47
C MET A 97 -5.44 16.67 -4.85
N TRP A 98 -6.03 15.68 -5.49
CA TRP A 98 -5.39 14.37 -5.59
C TRP A 98 -4.27 14.42 -6.65
N ASN A 99 -3.25 15.24 -6.41
CA ASN A 99 -1.96 15.11 -7.10
C ASN A 99 -1.15 14.01 -6.40
N HIS A 100 -1.71 12.80 -6.39
CA HIS A 100 -1.01 11.58 -6.00
C HIS A 100 0.15 11.27 -6.97
N HIS A 101 0.28 12.02 -8.05
CA HIS A 101 1.30 11.88 -9.07
C HIS A 101 2.71 12.25 -8.58
N LYS A 102 2.87 13.25 -7.68
CA LYS A 102 4.22 13.69 -7.25
C LYS A 102 4.89 12.73 -6.25
N ILE A 103 4.14 12.10 -5.35
CA ILE A 103 4.69 11.11 -4.41
C ILE A 103 4.96 9.79 -5.15
N GLN A 104 4.05 9.37 -6.04
CA GLN A 104 4.25 8.19 -6.89
C GLN A 104 5.46 8.34 -7.81
N ASN A 105 5.66 9.51 -8.43
CA ASN A 105 6.84 9.73 -9.27
C ASN A 105 8.12 9.71 -8.45
N LYS A 106 8.13 10.34 -7.26
CA LYS A 106 9.31 10.32 -6.41
C LYS A 106 9.67 8.89 -5.96
N ILE A 107 8.69 8.05 -5.66
CA ILE A 107 8.90 6.62 -5.34
C ILE A 107 9.41 5.85 -6.58
N LYS A 108 8.85 6.11 -7.76
CA LYS A 108 9.32 5.50 -9.03
C LYS A 108 10.73 5.91 -9.40
N ASP A 109 11.13 7.15 -9.11
CA ASP A 109 12.48 7.65 -9.37
C ASP A 109 13.50 6.96 -8.43
N PHE A 110 13.15 6.77 -7.15
CA PHE A 110 13.96 5.99 -6.21
C PHE A 110 14.11 4.51 -6.59
N ASP A 111 13.04 3.89 -7.08
CA ASP A 111 13.10 2.49 -7.54
C ASP A 111 13.96 2.35 -8.81
N LYS A 112 13.86 3.31 -9.75
CA LYS A 112 14.73 3.37 -10.95
C LYS A 112 16.20 3.58 -10.61
N GLU A 113 16.52 4.42 -9.64
CA GLU A 113 17.90 4.67 -9.21
C GLU A 113 18.53 3.40 -8.63
N LYS A 114 17.78 2.66 -7.79
CA LYS A 114 18.22 1.36 -7.26
C LYS A 114 18.39 0.28 -8.34
N GLU A 115 17.56 0.29 -9.37
CA GLU A 115 17.68 -0.66 -10.48
C GLU A 115 18.93 -0.36 -11.34
N ASN A 116 19.20 0.91 -11.62
CA ASN A 116 20.40 1.35 -12.34
C ASN A 116 21.69 1.02 -11.56
N GLU A 117 21.68 1.15 -10.24
CA GLU A 117 22.82 0.81 -9.38
C GLU A 117 23.12 -0.70 -9.39
N LYS A 118 22.08 -1.55 -9.41
CA LYS A 118 22.22 -3.01 -9.54
C LYS A 118 22.77 -3.44 -10.91
N VAL A 119 22.37 -2.76 -11.99
CA VAL A 119 22.89 -3.05 -13.35
C VAL A 119 24.37 -2.67 -13.43
N LYS A 120 24.75 -1.50 -12.91
CA LYS A 120 26.14 -1.01 -12.90
C LYS A 120 27.07 -1.89 -12.05
N GLY A 121 26.55 -2.49 -10.97
CA GLY A 121 27.27 -3.49 -10.17
C GLY A 121 27.49 -4.82 -10.88
N LYS A 122 26.56 -5.25 -11.75
CA LYS A 122 26.70 -6.49 -12.54
C LYS A 122 27.65 -6.35 -13.72
N GLU A 123 27.74 -5.19 -14.36
CA GLU A 123 28.72 -4.94 -15.43
C GLU A 123 30.16 -4.95 -14.90
N LYS A 124 30.42 -4.29 -13.76
CA LYS A 124 31.73 -4.37 -13.09
C LYS A 124 32.11 -5.78 -12.66
N GLY A 125 31.14 -6.62 -12.30
CA GLY A 125 31.39 -8.03 -11.96
C GLY A 125 31.74 -8.91 -13.16
N LYS A 126 31.28 -8.56 -14.37
CA LYS A 126 31.59 -9.29 -15.62
C LYS A 126 32.94 -8.91 -16.21
N GLU A 127 33.33 -7.64 -16.10
CA GLU A 127 34.63 -7.17 -16.59
C GLU A 127 35.81 -7.77 -15.78
N ILE A 128 35.59 -8.08 -14.50
CA ILE A 128 36.59 -8.75 -13.65
C ILE A 128 36.70 -10.25 -13.99
N THR A 129 35.59 -10.92 -14.35
CA THR A 129 35.63 -12.34 -14.74
C THR A 129 36.17 -12.57 -16.15
N GLU A 130 35.95 -11.67 -17.10
CA GLU A 130 36.52 -11.80 -18.46
C GLU A 130 38.04 -11.53 -18.50
N ASN A 131 38.55 -10.66 -17.62
CA ASN A 131 39.99 -10.41 -17.50
C ASN A 131 40.75 -11.50 -16.71
N PHE A 132 40.06 -12.35 -15.93
CA PHE A 132 40.69 -13.45 -15.20
C PHE A 132 40.80 -14.75 -16.04
N VAL A 133 40.03 -14.87 -17.13
CA VAL A 133 39.97 -16.09 -17.96
C VAL A 133 41.01 -16.09 -19.09
N THR A 134 41.64 -14.96 -19.41
CA THR A 134 42.65 -14.86 -20.49
C THR A 134 44.09 -15.18 -20.07
N SER A 135 44.35 -15.52 -18.80
CA SER A 135 45.70 -15.82 -18.30
C SER A 135 45.84 -17.20 -17.65
N VAL A 136 45.37 -18.27 -18.30
CA VAL A 136 45.90 -19.62 -18.03
C VAL A 136 46.03 -20.38 -19.36
N LYS A 137 47.25 -20.38 -19.90
CA LYS A 137 47.69 -21.27 -20.98
C LYS A 137 48.60 -22.34 -20.39
N SER A 138 48.56 -23.52 -21.03
CA SER A 138 49.53 -24.66 -20.98
C SER A 138 49.11 -25.90 -20.15
N PRO A 139 49.62 -27.11 -20.43
CA PRO A 139 49.37 -27.89 -21.66
C PRO A 139 49.07 -29.40 -21.41
N GLU A 140 48.66 -30.08 -22.50
CA GLU A 140 49.02 -31.46 -22.91
C GLU A 140 48.50 -32.75 -22.20
N LYS A 141 47.87 -33.61 -23.05
CA LYS A 141 47.71 -35.08 -23.10
C LYS A 141 47.51 -35.91 -21.80
N ASP A 142 46.48 -36.76 -21.81
CA ASP A 142 46.70 -38.17 -22.19
C ASP A 142 45.43 -38.98 -22.50
N LYS A 143 45.65 -40.06 -23.27
CA LYS A 143 44.66 -40.95 -23.92
C LYS A 143 44.24 -42.14 -23.03
N ASN A 144 42.99 -42.61 -23.20
CA ASN A 144 42.54 -44.01 -23.40
C ASN A 144 41.09 -44.19 -22.87
N LYS A 145 40.07 -44.47 -23.69
CA LYS A 145 39.65 -45.74 -24.35
C LYS A 145 38.62 -46.54 -23.51
N LEU A 146 37.37 -46.59 -23.97
CA LEU A 146 36.62 -47.81 -24.40
C LEU A 146 35.10 -47.83 -24.02
N GLN A 147 34.27 -47.89 -25.09
CA GLN A 147 32.97 -48.57 -25.33
C GLN A 147 31.71 -48.33 -24.45
N SER A 148 30.73 -47.61 -25.04
CA SER A 148 29.42 -48.05 -25.61
C SER A 148 28.51 -49.05 -24.85
N PRO A 149 27.19 -49.16 -25.15
CA PRO A 149 26.11 -48.16 -25.21
C PRO A 149 24.91 -48.61 -24.34
N LYS A 150 23.98 -47.73 -23.96
CA LYS A 150 22.60 -48.14 -23.63
C LYS A 150 21.62 -46.97 -23.57
N ASN A 151 20.60 -47.08 -24.41
CA ASN A 151 19.36 -46.32 -24.40
C ASN A 151 18.70 -46.39 -23.01
N SER A 152 18.19 -45.26 -22.55
CA SER A 152 17.14 -45.21 -21.53
C SER A 152 16.38 -43.89 -21.65
N THR A 153 15.20 -44.02 -22.24
CA THR A 153 14.00 -43.20 -22.12
C THR A 153 14.04 -42.21 -20.96
N LYS A 154 14.23 -40.93 -21.26
CA LYS A 154 14.04 -39.86 -20.29
C LYS A 154 12.54 -39.70 -20.04
N ILE A 155 12.11 -40.29 -18.94
CA ILE A 155 10.82 -40.11 -18.30
C ILE A 155 10.57 -38.61 -18.14
N ILE A 156 9.46 -38.15 -18.72
CA ILE A 156 8.89 -36.82 -18.47
C ILE A 156 8.51 -36.80 -17.00
N THR A 157 9.37 -36.21 -16.18
CA THR A 157 9.03 -35.85 -14.80
C THR A 157 7.93 -34.79 -14.85
N PRO A 158 6.81 -34.96 -14.11
CA PRO A 158 5.80 -33.94 -14.01
C PRO A 158 6.44 -32.71 -13.36
N HIS A 159 6.48 -31.61 -14.13
CA HIS A 159 6.97 -30.34 -13.63
C HIS A 159 6.10 -29.96 -12.44
N LYS A 160 6.69 -29.99 -11.25
CA LYS A 160 6.04 -29.65 -9.98
C LYS A 160 5.53 -28.22 -10.15
N SER A 161 4.21 -28.08 -10.35
CA SER A 161 3.52 -26.79 -10.41
C SER A 161 3.73 -26.10 -9.07
N THR A 162 4.73 -25.23 -9.02
CA THR A 162 4.91 -24.30 -7.91
C THR A 162 3.72 -23.36 -7.98
N THR A 163 2.72 -23.61 -7.15
CA THR A 163 1.57 -22.74 -6.96
C THR A 163 2.08 -21.39 -6.46
N LYS A 164 2.39 -20.48 -7.39
CA LYS A 164 2.76 -19.10 -7.07
C LYS A 164 1.52 -18.48 -6.40
N LYS A 165 1.56 -18.33 -5.07
CA LYS A 165 0.54 -17.61 -4.31
C LYS A 165 0.69 -16.13 -4.61
N TYR A 166 -0.12 -15.62 -5.53
CA TYR A 166 -0.20 -14.20 -5.81
C TYR A 166 -0.93 -13.52 -4.65
N PHE A 167 -0.23 -12.64 -3.93
CA PHE A 167 -0.74 -11.94 -2.75
C PHE A 167 -1.61 -10.74 -3.19
N LEU A 168 -2.85 -10.72 -2.70
CA LEU A 168 -3.84 -9.68 -2.92
C LEU A 168 -3.36 -8.33 -2.35
N ARG A 169 -3.17 -7.30 -3.20
CA ARG A 169 -2.83 -5.93 -2.77
C ARG A 169 -4.00 -4.98 -3.04
N SER A 170 -4.56 -4.44 -1.96
CA SER A 170 -5.79 -3.64 -1.87
C SER A 170 -5.66 -2.22 -2.43
N SER A 171 -5.71 -2.08 -3.75
CA SER A 171 -5.94 -0.78 -4.39
C SER A 171 -6.93 -0.96 -5.54
N THR A 172 -8.14 -0.41 -5.35
CA THR A 172 -9.24 -0.25 -6.32
C THR A 172 -9.41 -1.42 -7.29
N TYR A 173 -10.33 -2.33 -6.97
CA TYR A 173 -10.71 -3.42 -7.86
C TYR A 173 -11.45 -2.85 -9.08
N THR A 174 -10.82 -2.95 -10.25
CA THR A 174 -11.48 -2.79 -11.55
C THR A 174 -11.80 -4.18 -12.05
N GLY A 175 -12.95 -4.42 -12.69
CA GLY A 175 -13.34 -5.77 -13.12
C GLY A 175 -12.34 -6.44 -14.06
N GLN A 176 -11.56 -5.66 -14.81
CA GLN A 176 -10.44 -6.16 -15.61
C GLN A 176 -9.36 -6.84 -14.76
N LYS A 177 -9.07 -6.30 -13.57
CA LYS A 177 -8.07 -6.85 -12.65
C LYS A 177 -8.57 -8.13 -11.98
N VAL A 178 -9.87 -8.20 -11.67
CA VAL A 178 -10.53 -9.42 -11.17
C VAL A 178 -10.47 -10.51 -12.24
N PHE A 179 -10.79 -10.16 -13.49
CA PHE A 179 -10.72 -11.07 -14.62
C PHE A 179 -9.30 -11.60 -14.85
N GLU A 180 -8.30 -10.71 -14.87
CA GLU A 180 -6.91 -11.14 -14.96
C GLU A 180 -6.55 -12.12 -13.83
N GLU A 181 -6.91 -11.82 -12.59
CA GLU A 181 -6.57 -12.67 -11.45
C GLU A 181 -7.23 -14.06 -11.49
N VAL A 182 -8.51 -14.14 -11.90
CA VAL A 182 -9.26 -15.40 -11.97
C VAL A 182 -8.82 -16.26 -13.16
N PHE A 183 -8.57 -15.65 -14.33
CA PHE A 183 -8.29 -16.38 -15.56
C PHE A 183 -6.80 -16.59 -15.85
N PHE A 184 -5.89 -15.87 -15.18
CA PHE A 184 -4.45 -16.07 -15.31
C PHE A 184 -3.99 -17.51 -15.06
N PRO A 185 -4.36 -18.20 -13.96
CA PRO A 185 -3.92 -19.57 -13.74
C PRO A 185 -4.43 -20.54 -14.82
N THR A 186 -5.63 -20.32 -15.36
CA THR A 186 -6.19 -21.15 -16.43
C THR A 186 -5.37 -21.01 -17.71
N VAL A 187 -5.10 -19.79 -18.15
CA VAL A 187 -4.31 -19.54 -19.38
C VAL A 187 -2.85 -19.97 -19.21
N ALA A 188 -2.27 -19.79 -18.02
CA ALA A 188 -0.92 -20.25 -17.72
C ALA A 188 -0.79 -21.78 -17.75
N ASN A 189 -1.85 -22.52 -17.38
CA ASN A 189 -1.88 -23.98 -17.49
C ASN A 189 -2.11 -24.46 -18.93
N GLU A 190 -2.90 -23.73 -19.72
CA GLU A 190 -3.11 -24.00 -21.16
C GLU A 190 -1.82 -23.82 -21.97
N HIS A 191 -1.00 -22.83 -21.61
CA HIS A 191 0.21 -22.45 -22.34
C HIS A 191 1.43 -22.33 -21.41
N PRO A 192 2.02 -23.46 -20.97
CA PRO A 192 3.14 -23.46 -20.02
C PRO A 192 4.44 -22.89 -20.62
N ASP A 193 4.52 -22.79 -21.95
CA ASP A 193 5.65 -22.23 -22.71
C ASP A 193 5.56 -20.70 -22.86
N TRP A 194 4.44 -20.07 -22.49
CA TRP A 194 4.27 -18.64 -22.67
C TRP A 194 4.88 -17.83 -21.53
N GLU A 195 5.58 -16.75 -21.89
CA GLU A 195 5.99 -15.74 -20.92
C GLU A 195 4.77 -15.00 -20.34
N ASP A 196 4.85 -14.61 -19.07
CA ASP A 196 3.80 -13.86 -18.34
C ASP A 196 3.28 -12.63 -19.11
N LYS A 197 4.15 -11.97 -19.90
CA LYS A 197 3.76 -10.82 -20.74
C LYS A 197 2.77 -11.21 -21.83
N LYS A 198 2.99 -12.36 -22.48
CA LYS A 198 2.15 -12.87 -23.56
C LYS A 198 0.80 -13.35 -23.01
N ILE A 199 0.81 -13.98 -21.83
CA ILE A 199 -0.42 -14.37 -21.11
C ILE A 199 -1.28 -13.15 -20.79
N LYS A 200 -0.67 -12.06 -20.30
CA LYS A 200 -1.40 -10.81 -20.02
C LYS A 200 -1.99 -10.18 -21.28
N GLN A 201 -1.26 -10.17 -22.39
CA GLN A 201 -1.78 -9.66 -23.67
C GLN A 201 -2.99 -10.48 -24.15
N GLU A 202 -2.94 -11.81 -24.00
CA GLU A 202 -4.07 -12.66 -24.35
C GLU A 202 -5.28 -12.44 -23.43
N LEU A 203 -5.06 -12.23 -22.13
CA LEU A 203 -6.14 -11.89 -21.21
C LEU A 203 -6.81 -10.54 -21.54
N ILE A 204 -6.03 -9.53 -21.91
CA ILE A 204 -6.57 -8.24 -22.38
C ILE A 204 -7.41 -8.44 -23.65
N ARG A 205 -6.91 -9.23 -24.61
CA ARG A 205 -7.64 -9.56 -25.83
C ARG A 205 -8.95 -10.31 -25.54
N ARG A 206 -8.94 -11.25 -24.59
CA ARG A 206 -10.14 -11.97 -24.15
C ARG A 206 -11.12 -11.03 -23.44
N TRP A 207 -10.62 -10.10 -22.64
CA TRP A 207 -11.43 -9.09 -21.96
C TRP A 207 -12.14 -8.15 -22.94
N ASP A 208 -11.42 -7.65 -23.95
CA ASP A 208 -12.00 -6.75 -24.95
C ASP A 208 -13.13 -7.42 -25.74
N ASN A 209 -12.99 -8.71 -26.03
CA ASN A 209 -13.97 -9.54 -26.74
C ASN A 209 -15.17 -10.00 -25.87
N LEU A 210 -15.18 -9.75 -24.56
CA LEU A 210 -16.35 -10.07 -23.73
C LEU A 210 -17.53 -9.16 -24.05
N VAL A 211 -18.74 -9.75 -24.10
CA VAL A 211 -20.01 -9.03 -24.20
C VAL A 211 -20.20 -8.16 -22.94
N ASP A 212 -20.78 -6.97 -23.10
CA ASP A 212 -20.93 -5.98 -22.02
C ASP A 212 -21.65 -6.52 -20.77
N GLY A 213 -22.57 -7.48 -20.95
CA GLY A 213 -23.23 -8.18 -19.84
C GLY A 213 -22.25 -8.95 -18.94
N ALA A 214 -21.24 -9.60 -19.51
CA ALA A 214 -20.23 -10.33 -18.74
C ALA A 214 -19.24 -9.39 -18.04
N LYS A 215 -18.93 -8.24 -18.66
CA LYS A 215 -18.10 -7.18 -18.05
C LYS A 215 -18.79 -6.58 -16.82
N LYS A 216 -20.13 -6.49 -16.82
CA LYS A 216 -20.91 -6.00 -15.67
C LYS A 216 -20.80 -6.93 -14.45
N VAL A 217 -20.89 -8.24 -14.66
CA VAL A 217 -20.74 -9.25 -13.58
C VAL A 217 -19.36 -9.19 -12.92
N CYS A 218 -18.30 -8.83 -13.66
CA CYS A 218 -16.96 -8.70 -13.10
C CYS A 218 -16.74 -7.38 -12.33
N ASN A 219 -17.64 -6.41 -12.47
CA ASN A 219 -17.53 -5.09 -11.83
C ASN A 219 -18.42 -4.93 -10.59
N GLU A 220 -19.40 -5.83 -10.39
CA GLU A 220 -20.26 -5.91 -9.20
C GLU A 220 -19.60 -6.74 -8.09
#